data_AF-A0A941R8S0-F1
#
_entry.id   AF-A0A941R8S0-F1
#
_cell.length_a   1.000
_cell.length_b   1.000
_cell.length_c   1.000
_cell.angle_alpha   90.00
_cell.angle_beta   90.00
_cell.angle_gamma   90.00
#
_symmetry.space_group_name_H-M   'P 1'
#
loop_
_entity.id
_entity.type
_entity.pdbx_description
1 polymer ?
#
loop_
_entity_poly.entity_id
_entity_poly.type
_entity_poly.pdbx_seq_one_letter_code
_entity_poly.pdbx_strand_id
1 'polypeptide(L)'
;MSISGCGGPWRDVYLKKGVGRLTQEEIRERLGPPHTAKTPALGGDSLWTYRFPLSEQDLTSWRSSMLGDASHSITSMMGKGAETAKQTLYCYRYILTFSEEKILKTWNREECVPGTRETLIAK
;
A
#
# COMPACT_ATOMS: atom_id res chain seq x y z
N MET A 1 -23.50 7.99 -4.11
CA MET A 1 -23.80 6.93 -3.13
C MET A 1 -22.50 6.51 -2.49
N SER A 2 -22.22 7.01 -1.29
CA SER A 2 -20.99 6.71 -0.55
C SER A 2 -21.25 5.52 0.37
N ILE A 3 -20.76 4.34 -0.02
CA ILE A 3 -20.74 3.15 0.83
C ILE A 3 -19.49 3.19 1.69
N SER A 4 -19.59 3.87 2.84
CA SER A 4 -18.67 3.73 3.96
C SER A 4 -18.94 2.40 4.67
N GLY A 5 -18.62 1.28 4.02
CA GLY A 5 -18.63 -0.03 4.66
C GLY A 5 -17.34 -0.22 5.46
N CYS A 6 -17.43 -0.79 6.67
CA CYS A 6 -16.30 -1.20 7.52
C CYS A 6 -15.51 -2.40 6.93
N GLY A 7 -15.16 -2.32 5.66
CA GLY A 7 -14.13 -3.14 5.02
C GLY A 7 -13.09 -2.17 4.49
N GLY A 8 -11.80 -2.48 4.66
CA GLY A 8 -10.72 -1.65 4.14
C GLY A 8 -10.88 -1.31 2.64
N PRO A 9 -9.98 -0.49 2.06
CA PRO A 9 -9.99 -0.12 0.65
C PRO A 9 -10.45 -1.27 -0.24
N TRP A 10 -11.33 -1.00 -1.21
CA TRP A 10 -12.03 -2.04 -2.01
C TRP A 10 -11.15 -3.19 -2.53
N ARG A 11 -9.85 -2.95 -2.70
CA ARG A 11 -8.80 -3.92 -3.05
C ARG A 11 -8.68 -5.04 -2.02
N ASP A 12 -8.76 -4.75 -0.73
CA ASP A 12 -8.77 -5.74 0.35
C ASP A 12 -9.92 -6.73 0.15
N VAL A 13 -11.13 -6.21 -0.08
CA VAL A 13 -12.32 -7.04 -0.25
C VAL A 13 -12.21 -7.89 -1.52
N TYR A 14 -11.72 -7.29 -2.60
CA TYR A 14 -11.48 -7.98 -3.87
C TYR A 14 -10.46 -9.12 -3.73
N LEU A 15 -9.29 -8.85 -3.13
CA LEU A 15 -8.24 -9.84 -2.93
C LEU A 15 -8.63 -10.91 -1.92
N LYS A 16 -9.28 -10.53 -0.80
CA LYS A 16 -9.77 -11.48 0.22
C LYS A 16 -10.74 -12.50 -0.37
N LYS A 17 -11.71 -12.05 -1.19
CA LYS A 17 -12.67 -12.93 -1.88
C LYS A 17 -12.04 -13.71 -3.04
N GLY A 18 -10.83 -13.33 -3.45
CA GLY A 18 -10.14 -13.87 -4.60
C GLY A 18 -9.07 -14.92 -4.29
N VAL A 19 -8.72 -15.11 -3.02
CA VAL A 19 -7.75 -16.16 -2.62
C VAL A 19 -8.22 -17.53 -3.10
N GLY A 20 -7.33 -18.26 -3.75
CA GLY A 20 -7.59 -19.57 -4.36
C GLY A 20 -8.37 -19.53 -5.68
N ARG A 21 -8.69 -18.34 -6.20
CA ARG A 21 -9.52 -18.19 -7.41
C ARG A 21 -8.97 -17.22 -8.44
N LEU A 22 -8.52 -16.04 -8.00
CA LEU A 22 -8.09 -14.98 -8.91
C LEU A 22 -6.77 -15.33 -9.58
N THR A 23 -6.71 -15.15 -10.90
CA THR A 23 -5.47 -15.30 -11.67
C THR A 23 -4.66 -14.00 -11.72
N GLN A 24 -3.38 -14.11 -12.07
CA GLN A 24 -2.53 -12.97 -12.37
C GLN A 24 -3.14 -12.05 -13.43
N GLU A 25 -3.74 -12.62 -14.48
CA GLU A 25 -4.36 -11.88 -15.56
C GLU A 25 -5.59 -11.09 -15.10
N GLU A 26 -6.49 -11.70 -14.33
CA GLU A 26 -7.67 -11.02 -13.78
C GLU A 26 -7.28 -9.86 -12.84
N ILE A 27 -6.26 -10.07 -12.00
CA ILE A 27 -5.76 -9.03 -11.10
C ILE A 27 -5.09 -7.91 -11.89
N ARG A 28 -4.32 -8.23 -12.93
CA ARG A 28 -3.67 -7.24 -13.80
C ARG A 28 -4.69 -6.42 -14.58
N GLU A 29 -5.78 -7.03 -15.05
CA GLU A 29 -6.87 -6.32 -15.72
C GLU A 29 -7.56 -5.33 -14.76
N ARG A 30 -7.76 -5.74 -13.50
CA ARG A 30 -8.45 -4.94 -12.48
C ARG A 30 -7.58 -3.83 -11.87
N LEU A 31 -6.31 -4.12 -11.60
CA LEU A 31 -5.38 -3.23 -10.86
C LEU A 31 -4.33 -2.56 -11.74
N GLY A 32 -4.19 -2.99 -12.99
CA GLY A 32 -3.08 -2.61 -13.87
C GLY A 32 -1.82 -3.45 -13.63
N PRO A 33 -0.69 -3.08 -14.27
CA PRO A 33 0.57 -3.78 -14.09
C PRO A 33 1.09 -3.61 -12.65
N PRO A 34 1.69 -4.66 -12.05
CA PRO A 34 2.33 -4.55 -10.75
C PRO A 34 3.57 -3.65 -10.82
N HIS A 35 3.93 -3.03 -9.70
CA HIS A 35 5.17 -2.25 -9.58
C HIS A 35 6.39 -3.14 -9.59
N THR A 36 6.24 -4.38 -9.14
CA THR A 36 7.29 -5.41 -9.19
C THR A 36 6.62 -6.77 -9.37
N ALA A 37 7.17 -7.59 -10.25
CA ALA A 37 6.76 -8.97 -10.45
C ALA A 37 8.02 -9.85 -10.42
N LYS A 38 8.14 -10.68 -9.38
CA LYS A 38 9.24 -11.64 -9.23
C LYS A 38 8.70 -13.04 -9.48
N THR A 39 9.23 -13.68 -10.51
CA THR A 39 8.94 -15.08 -10.82
C THR A 39 10.25 -15.86 -10.74
N PRO A 40 10.37 -16.86 -9.84
CA PRO A 40 11.57 -17.67 -9.76
C PRO A 40 11.86 -18.39 -11.09
N ALA A 41 13.11 -18.41 -11.52
CA ALA A 41 13.50 -19.00 -12.81
C ALA A 41 13.39 -20.54 -12.86
N LEU A 42 13.36 -21.19 -11.70
CA LEU A 42 13.34 -22.66 -11.57
C LEU A 42 11.96 -23.23 -11.22
N GLY A 43 10.91 -22.42 -11.37
CA GLY A 43 9.57 -22.74 -10.84
C GLY A 43 9.41 -22.31 -9.38
N GLY A 44 8.17 -22.31 -8.92
CA GLY A 44 7.76 -21.84 -7.60
C GLY A 44 6.78 -20.67 -7.62
N ASP A 45 6.38 -20.26 -6.43
CA ASP A 45 5.44 -19.17 -6.23
C ASP A 45 6.00 -17.86 -6.78
N SER A 46 5.14 -17.07 -7.42
CA SER A 46 5.50 -15.73 -7.91
C SER A 46 4.98 -14.64 -6.97
N LEU A 47 5.77 -13.59 -6.82
CA LEU A 47 5.52 -12.50 -5.88
C LEU A 47 5.31 -11.20 -6.64
N TRP A 48 4.11 -10.63 -6.56
CA TRP A 48 3.81 -9.32 -7.13
C TRP A 48 3.65 -8.28 -6.05
N THR A 49 4.04 -7.05 -6.36
CA THR A 49 3.89 -5.90 -5.47
C THR A 49 3.16 -4.77 -6.18
N TYR A 50 2.12 -4.26 -5.55
CA TYR A 50 1.43 -3.03 -5.95
C TYR A 50 1.63 -1.94 -4.90
N ARG A 51 1.74 -0.69 -5.32
CA ARG A 51 1.74 0.48 -4.44
C ARG A 51 0.60 1.40 -4.84
N PHE A 52 -0.19 1.83 -3.87
CA PHE A 52 -1.28 2.78 -4.09
C PHE A 52 -1.17 3.92 -3.09
N PRO A 53 -1.22 5.19 -3.53
CA PRO A 53 -1.21 6.31 -2.60
C PRO A 53 -2.38 6.19 -1.62
N LEU A 54 -2.16 6.59 -0.36
CA LEU A 54 -3.26 6.77 0.59
C LEU A 54 -4.20 7.84 0.03
N SER A 55 -5.50 7.59 0.11
CA SER A 55 -6.49 8.62 -0.20
C SER A 55 -6.48 9.70 0.89
N GLU A 56 -6.97 10.91 0.60
CA GLU A 56 -7.12 11.97 1.61
C GLU A 56 -7.87 11.48 2.86
N GLN A 57 -8.87 10.61 2.69
CA GLN A 57 -9.61 10.01 3.81
C GLN A 57 -8.74 9.05 4.63
N ASP A 58 -7.93 8.21 3.99
CA ASP A 58 -6.97 7.33 4.69
C ASP A 58 -5.89 8.16 5.42
N LEU A 59 -5.44 9.27 4.80
CA LEU A 59 -4.49 10.21 5.40
C LEU A 59 -5.08 10.90 6.63
N THR A 60 -6.38 11.22 6.67
CA THR A 60 -7.00 11.79 7.88
C THR A 60 -7.03 10.79 9.04
N SER A 61 -7.34 9.52 8.76
CA SER A 61 -7.31 8.44 9.76
C SER A 61 -5.89 8.20 10.28
N TRP A 62 -4.90 8.22 9.38
CA TRP A 62 -3.48 8.14 9.74
C TRP A 62 -3.03 9.31 10.61
N ARG A 63 -3.41 10.54 10.24
CA ARG A 63 -3.08 11.72 11.04
C ARG A 63 -3.70 11.60 12.42
N SER A 64 -4.93 11.12 12.56
CA SER A 64 -5.54 10.90 13.88
C SER A 64 -4.87 9.81 14.71
N SER A 65 -4.36 8.73 14.10
CA SER A 65 -3.60 7.71 14.83
C SER A 65 -2.20 8.19 15.24
N MET A 66 -1.56 9.06 14.45
CA MET A 66 -0.30 9.74 14.81
C MET A 66 -0.50 10.86 15.85
N LEU A 67 -1.66 11.54 15.84
CA LEU A 67 -1.97 12.61 16.79
C LEU A 67 -2.22 12.10 18.22
N GLY A 68 -2.36 10.78 18.40
CA GLY A 68 -2.35 10.14 19.72
C GLY A 68 -1.01 10.21 20.44
N ASP A 69 0.11 10.40 19.72
CA ASP A 69 1.47 10.43 20.28
C ASP A 69 2.24 11.74 20.00
N ALA A 70 1.71 12.64 19.18
CA ALA A 70 2.39 13.91 18.85
C ALA A 70 1.48 15.13 19.03
N SER A 71 1.03 15.39 20.27
CA SER A 71 0.37 16.65 20.65
C SER A 71 1.32 17.86 20.74
N HIS A 72 2.58 17.73 20.34
CA HIS A 72 3.54 18.84 20.31
C HIS A 72 4.25 18.93 18.98
N SER A 73 3.69 19.68 18.02
CA SER A 73 4.43 20.63 17.15
C SER A 73 3.68 21.02 15.87
N ILE A 74 2.57 21.76 15.99
CA ILE A 74 2.05 22.55 14.85
C ILE A 74 1.78 23.98 15.30
N THR A 75 2.85 24.72 15.60
CA THR A 75 2.79 26.19 15.70
C THR A 75 3.96 26.87 14.99
N SER A 76 4.86 26.13 14.34
CA SER A 76 6.15 26.67 13.90
C SER A 76 6.30 27.04 12.42
N MET A 77 5.31 26.85 11.54
CA MET A 77 5.57 27.07 10.09
C MET A 77 4.47 27.87 9.39
N MET A 78 4.33 29.12 9.82
CA MET A 78 3.81 30.21 8.98
C MET A 78 5.01 30.83 8.24
N GLY A 79 5.50 30.16 7.19
CA GLY A 79 6.67 30.59 6.42
C GLY A 79 6.47 30.35 4.94
N LYS A 80 6.29 31.45 4.20
CA LYS A 80 6.19 31.50 2.73
C LYS A 80 7.41 30.85 2.09
N GLY A 81 7.17 29.90 1.18
CA GLY A 81 8.19 29.31 0.33
C GLY A 81 7.63 28.07 -0.33
N ALA A 82 7.25 28.19 -1.59
CA ALA A 82 6.83 27.07 -2.43
C ALA A 82 8.04 26.20 -2.75
N GLU A 83 8.52 25.48 -1.75
CA GLU A 83 9.35 24.31 -1.93
C GLU A 83 8.36 23.20 -2.19
N THR A 84 8.44 22.57 -3.36
CA THR A 84 7.76 21.31 -3.68
C THR A 84 8.24 20.30 -2.64
N ALA A 85 7.64 20.35 -1.46
CA ALA A 85 7.79 19.36 -0.41
C ALA A 85 7.57 18.05 -1.14
N LYS A 86 8.63 17.26 -1.32
CA LYS A 86 8.55 15.93 -1.90
C LYS A 86 7.44 15.28 -1.11
N GLN A 87 6.25 15.21 -1.71
CA GLN A 87 5.07 14.73 -1.02
C GLN A 87 5.50 13.38 -0.53
N THR A 88 5.61 13.25 0.78
CA THR A 88 5.96 12.02 1.42
C THR A 88 4.79 11.11 1.10
N LEU A 89 4.88 10.37 -0.02
CA LEU A 89 3.76 9.64 -0.59
C LEU A 89 3.55 8.41 0.29
N TYR A 90 2.80 8.62 1.37
CA TYR A 90 2.25 7.52 2.13
C TYR A 90 1.43 6.67 1.16
N CYS A 91 1.77 5.39 1.08
CA CYS A 91 1.09 4.43 0.24
C CYS A 91 0.72 3.17 1.01
N TYR A 92 -0.20 2.40 0.46
CA TYR A 92 -0.33 0.99 0.80
C TYR A 92 0.44 0.16 -0.22
N ARG A 93 1.28 -0.75 0.28
CA ARG A 93 1.97 -1.79 -0.47
C ARG A 93 1.18 -3.10 -0.33
N TYR A 94 0.68 -3.62 -1.44
CA TYR A 94 0.04 -4.93 -1.50
C TYR A 94 1.04 -5.94 -2.04
N ILE A 95 1.28 -7.00 -1.29
CA ILE A 95 2.20 -8.10 -1.66
C ILE A 95 1.33 -9.32 -1.93
N LEU A 96 1.34 -9.80 -3.16
CA LEU A 96 0.51 -10.91 -3.63
C LEU A 96 1.41 -12.09 -3.95
N THR A 97 1.08 -13.26 -3.41
CA THR A 97 1.78 -14.51 -3.70
C THR A 97 0.88 -15.37 -4.56
N PHE A 98 1.37 -15.80 -5.71
CA PHE A 98 0.66 -16.67 -6.63
C PHE A 98 1.30 -18.05 -6.65
N SER A 99 0.50 -19.09 -6.85
CA SER A 99 0.96 -20.44 -7.15
C SER A 99 1.70 -20.48 -8.49
N GLU A 100 2.35 -21.62 -8.76
CA GLU A 100 2.90 -21.93 -10.10
C GLU A 100 1.82 -21.89 -11.19
N GLU A 101 0.58 -22.24 -10.85
CA GLU A 101 -0.60 -22.13 -11.72
C GLU A 101 -1.11 -20.70 -11.89
N LYS A 102 -0.39 -19.70 -11.37
CA LYS A 102 -0.71 -18.26 -11.42
C LYS A 102 -2.00 -17.88 -10.68
N ILE A 103 -2.41 -18.67 -9.69
CA ILE A 103 -3.59 -18.41 -8.85
C ILE A 103 -3.16 -17.75 -7.55
N LEU A 104 -3.86 -16.70 -7.12
CA LEU A 104 -3.58 -15.97 -5.88
C LEU A 104 -3.70 -16.91 -4.66
N LYS A 105 -2.58 -17.20 -3.98
CA LYS A 105 -2.54 -18.02 -2.76
C LYS A 105 -2.75 -17.18 -1.50
N THR A 106 -2.00 -16.10 -1.37
CA THR A 106 -2.04 -15.21 -0.20
C THR A 106 -1.76 -13.78 -0.62
N TRP A 107 -2.17 -12.84 0.24
CA TRP A 107 -1.79 -11.44 0.08
C TRP A 107 -1.61 -10.78 1.45
N ASN A 108 -0.76 -9.75 1.47
CA ASN A 108 -0.60 -8.86 2.62
C ASN A 108 -0.75 -7.40 2.18
N ARG A 109 -1.19 -6.54 3.10
CA ARG A 109 -1.17 -5.08 2.93
C ARG A 109 -0.30 -4.48 4.01
N GLU A 110 0.70 -3.73 3.58
CA GLU A 110 1.62 -3.00 4.43
C GLU A 110 1.54 -1.52 4.11
N GLU A 111 1.83 -0.69 5.09
CA GLU A 111 1.98 0.73 4.88
C GLU A 111 3.39 0.99 4.33
N CYS A 112 3.48 1.78 3.27
CA CYS A 112 4.71 2.38 2.84
C CYS A 112 5.07 3.45 3.86
N VAL A 113 5.65 3.06 5.00
CA VAL A 113 6.26 4.05 5.88
C VAL A 113 7.41 4.69 5.10
N PRO A 114 7.41 6.01 4.92
CA PRO A 114 8.60 6.73 4.52
C PRO A 114 9.57 6.52 5.67
N GLY A 115 10.59 5.69 5.46
CA GLY A 115 11.61 5.50 6.47
C GLY A 115 12.16 6.85 6.85
N THR A 116 12.22 7.15 8.16
CA THR A 116 13.05 8.24 8.62
C THR A 116 14.50 7.88 8.26
N ARG A 117 15.36 8.87 8.02
CA ARG A 117 16.74 8.67 7.53
C ARG A 117 17.51 7.64 8.39
N GLU A 118 17.15 7.49 9.65
CA GLU A 118 17.71 6.57 10.64
C GLU A 118 17.36 5.10 10.32
N THR A 119 16.12 4.81 9.91
CA THR A 119 15.71 3.44 9.48
C THR A 119 16.29 3.01 8.14
N LEU A 120 16.72 3.97 7.31
CA LEU A 120 17.40 3.68 6.03
C LEU A 120 18.92 3.48 6.17
N ILE A 121 19.49 3.82 7.33
CA ILE A 121 20.94 3.76 7.60
C ILE A 121 21.29 2.71 8.67
N ALA A 122 20.31 2.19 9.43
CA ALA A 122 20.55 1.10 10.37
C ALA A 122 21.05 -0.15 9.64
N LYS A 123 22.32 -0.47 9.88
CA LYS A 123 23.09 -1.57 9.32
C LYS A 123 23.42 -2.58 10.40
#